data_AF-A0A7X8AFS2-F1
#
_entry.id   AF-A0A7X8AFS2-F1
#
_cell.length_a   1.000
_cell.length_b   1.000
_cell.length_c   1.000
_cell.angle_alpha   90.00
_cell.angle_beta   90.00
_cell.angle_gamma   90.00
#
_symmetry.space_group_name_H-M   'P 1'
#
loop_
_entity.id
_entity.type
_entity.pdbx_description
1 polymer ?
#
loop_
_entity_poly.entity_id
_entity_poly.type
_entity_poly.pdbx_seq_one_letter_code
_entity_poly.pdbx_strand_id
1 'polypeptide(L)'
;MQIDFSDKNFFRQLGATLNNATWELIDKNERSEEENMKMVEMAHASCYFWTEFGGPLNVQRGHWLVSRVYACAKLPWPCLHHAKICMEITEKQGLKDFDLAFAFEAMARAYSISGNEAEKANYLEKAKNAGEQIKDSEDKDIFFQELDRGPWI
;
A
#
# COMPACT_ATOMS: atom_id res chain seq x y z
N MET A 1 20.90 -25.96 -3.13
CA MET A 1 19.95 -25.54 -4.18
C MET A 1 20.22 -24.08 -4.46
N GLN A 2 20.74 -23.74 -5.63
CA GLN A 2 20.91 -22.35 -6.05
C GLN A 2 19.58 -21.92 -6.67
N ILE A 3 18.97 -20.85 -6.14
CA ILE A 3 17.74 -20.30 -6.74
C ILE A 3 18.15 -19.63 -8.05
N ASP A 4 17.55 -20.06 -9.15
CA ASP A 4 17.74 -19.44 -10.46
C ASP A 4 16.81 -18.24 -10.58
N PHE A 5 17.39 -17.04 -10.61
CA PHE A 5 16.66 -15.78 -10.76
C PHE A 5 16.36 -15.40 -12.22
N SER A 6 16.64 -16.29 -13.18
CA SER A 6 16.45 -16.02 -14.61
C SER A 6 14.97 -16.06 -15.04
N ASP A 7 14.13 -16.85 -14.38
CA ASP A 7 12.68 -16.91 -14.66
C ASP A 7 11.93 -15.74 -14.02
N LYS A 8 12.02 -14.57 -14.63
CA LYS A 8 11.35 -13.35 -14.16
C LYS A 8 9.83 -13.50 -14.08
N ASN A 9 9.21 -14.35 -14.89
CA ASN A 9 7.76 -14.52 -14.90
C ASN A 9 7.31 -15.28 -13.66
N PHE A 10 8.05 -16.32 -13.28
CA PHE A 10 7.83 -17.03 -12.02
C PHE A 10 7.88 -16.08 -10.81
N PHE A 11 8.90 -15.23 -10.71
CA PHE A 11 9.01 -14.29 -9.58
C PHE A 11 7.94 -13.20 -9.57
N ARG A 12 7.50 -12.72 -10.74
CA ARG A 12 6.33 -11.83 -10.82
C ARG A 12 5.06 -12.50 -10.35
N GLN A 13 4.88 -13.77 -10.71
CA GLN A 13 3.74 -14.54 -10.24
C GLN A 13 3.79 -14.72 -8.72
N LEU A 14 4.94 -15.01 -8.14
CA LEU A 14 5.12 -15.02 -6.68
C LEU A 14 4.77 -13.67 -6.04
N GLY A 15 5.23 -12.57 -6.63
CA GLY A 15 4.90 -11.21 -6.18
C GLY A 15 3.38 -10.97 -6.15
N ALA A 16 2.67 -11.37 -7.19
CA ALA A 16 1.20 -11.24 -7.27
C ALA A 16 0.49 -12.18 -6.29
N THR A 17 0.93 -13.44 -6.19
CA THR A 17 0.34 -14.42 -5.26
C THR A 17 0.45 -13.95 -3.82
N LEU A 18 1.61 -13.43 -3.41
CA LEU A 18 1.82 -12.90 -2.07
C LEU A 18 1.02 -11.63 -1.81
N ASN A 19 0.88 -10.74 -2.80
CA ASN A 19 0.01 -9.56 -2.69
C ASN A 19 -1.44 -9.98 -2.39
N ASN A 20 -1.98 -10.91 -3.17
CA ASN A 20 -3.35 -11.40 -2.99
C ASN A 20 -3.53 -12.08 -1.61
N ALA A 21 -2.56 -12.90 -1.19
CA ALA A 21 -2.59 -13.54 0.13
C ALA A 21 -2.49 -12.53 1.29
N THR A 22 -1.80 -11.40 1.10
CA THR A 22 -1.80 -10.30 2.07
C THR A 22 -3.21 -9.71 2.23
N TRP A 23 -3.96 -9.53 1.14
CA TRP A 23 -5.33 -9.01 1.18
C TRP A 23 -6.28 -9.92 1.96
N GLU A 24 -6.14 -11.24 1.82
CA GLU A 24 -6.92 -12.20 2.63
C GLU A 24 -6.74 -11.97 4.14
N LEU A 25 -5.55 -11.51 4.57
CA LEU A 25 -5.32 -11.14 5.97
C LEU A 25 -5.82 -9.73 6.29
N ILE A 26 -5.66 -8.75 5.39
CA ILE A 26 -6.17 -7.38 5.59
C ILE A 26 -7.69 -7.41 5.83
N ASP A 27 -8.42 -8.20 5.05
CA ASP A 27 -9.89 -8.29 5.09
C ASP A 27 -10.43 -9.13 6.27
N LYS A 28 -9.57 -9.79 7.05
CA LYS A 28 -9.99 -10.45 8.29
C LYS A 28 -10.43 -9.43 9.34
N ASN A 29 -11.61 -9.65 9.92
CA ASN A 29 -12.14 -8.84 11.02
C ASN A 29 -11.24 -8.86 12.26
N GLU A 30 -10.72 -10.03 12.61
CA GLU A 30 -9.80 -10.24 13.73
C GLU A 30 -8.56 -10.96 13.22
N ARG A 31 -7.38 -10.49 13.65
CA ARG A 31 -6.08 -11.10 13.37
C ARG A 31 -5.36 -11.35 14.68
N SER A 32 -4.74 -12.52 14.82
CA SER A 32 -3.76 -12.77 15.87
C SER A 32 -2.46 -11.98 15.62
N GLU A 33 -1.59 -11.89 16.62
CA GLU A 33 -0.25 -11.29 16.44
C GLU A 33 0.60 -12.06 15.41
N GLU A 34 0.44 -13.39 15.35
CA GLU A 34 1.10 -14.22 14.34
C GLU A 34 0.58 -13.90 12.93
N GLU A 35 -0.73 -13.69 12.77
CA GLU A 35 -1.34 -13.29 11.49
C GLU A 35 -0.93 -11.86 11.09
N ASN A 36 -0.81 -10.94 12.04
CA ASN A 36 -0.28 -9.59 11.78
C ASN A 36 1.17 -9.66 11.27
N MET A 37 2.02 -10.47 11.91
CA MET A 37 3.39 -10.66 11.47
C MET A 37 3.45 -11.30 10.08
N LYS A 38 2.67 -12.36 9.85
CA LYS A 38 2.55 -13.04 8.55
C LYS A 38 2.13 -12.06 7.43
N MET A 39 1.16 -11.19 7.71
CA MET A 39 0.68 -10.17 6.78
C MET A 39 1.80 -9.21 6.38
N VAL A 40 2.58 -8.74 7.35
CA VAL A 40 3.75 -7.87 7.12
C VAL A 40 4.83 -8.58 6.30
N GLU A 41 5.17 -9.82 6.65
CA GLU A 41 6.17 -10.63 5.93
C GLU A 41 5.78 -10.84 4.46
N MET A 42 4.52 -11.21 4.19
CA MET A 42 4.03 -11.44 2.82
C MET A 42 4.02 -10.15 2.00
N ALA A 43 3.63 -9.01 2.60
CA ALA A 43 3.66 -7.72 1.92
C ALA A 43 5.09 -7.32 1.53
N HIS A 44 6.06 -7.49 2.43
CA HIS A 44 7.47 -7.24 2.14
C HIS A 44 8.01 -8.16 1.06
N ALA A 45 7.69 -9.45 1.12
CA ALA A 45 8.11 -10.41 0.10
C ALA A 45 7.51 -10.08 -1.28
N SER A 46 6.23 -9.69 -1.33
CA SER A 46 5.61 -9.18 -2.56
C SER A 46 6.31 -7.92 -3.08
N CYS A 47 6.55 -6.94 -2.20
CA CYS A 47 7.24 -5.69 -2.54
C CYS A 47 8.65 -5.96 -3.07
N TYR A 48 9.39 -6.90 -2.48
CA TYR A 48 10.70 -7.32 -2.96
C TYR A 48 10.63 -7.83 -4.40
N PHE A 49 9.70 -8.74 -4.72
CA PHE A 49 9.55 -9.25 -6.07
C PHE A 49 9.14 -8.16 -7.08
N TRP A 50 8.37 -7.16 -6.64
CA TRP A 50 8.08 -5.98 -7.47
C TRP A 50 9.29 -5.10 -7.71
N THR A 51 10.14 -4.89 -6.72
CA THR A 51 11.39 -4.14 -6.86
C THR A 51 12.35 -4.83 -7.84
N GLU A 52 12.50 -6.15 -7.72
CA GLU A 52 13.48 -6.88 -8.53
C GLU A 52 12.97 -7.23 -9.95
N PHE A 53 11.69 -7.56 -10.07
CA PHE A 53 11.14 -8.15 -11.31
C PHE A 53 9.99 -7.33 -11.91
N GLY A 54 9.42 -6.38 -11.19
CA GLY A 54 8.32 -5.53 -11.65
C GLY A 54 8.77 -4.30 -12.43
N GLY A 55 7.81 -3.40 -12.70
CA GLY A 55 8.07 -2.04 -13.19
C GLY A 55 7.81 -0.99 -12.10
N PRO A 56 8.13 0.29 -12.36
CA PRO A 56 7.99 1.36 -11.36
C PRO A 56 6.60 1.46 -10.72
N LEU A 57 5.54 1.20 -11.50
CA LEU A 57 4.17 1.12 -11.00
C LEU A 57 3.98 -0.01 -9.97
N ASN A 58 4.54 -1.20 -10.23
CA ASN A 58 4.47 -2.32 -9.28
C ASN A 58 5.24 -2.01 -8.00
N VAL A 59 6.39 -1.35 -8.11
CA VAL A 59 7.19 -0.94 -6.95
C VAL A 59 6.40 0.05 -6.08
N GLN A 60 5.77 1.05 -6.70
CA GLN A 60 4.92 2.00 -5.97
C GLN A 60 3.80 1.28 -5.21
N ARG A 61 3.07 0.39 -5.88
CA ARG A 61 1.97 -0.39 -5.28
C ARG A 61 2.46 -1.35 -4.20
N GLY A 62 3.68 -1.88 -4.33
CA GLY A 62 4.34 -2.69 -3.30
C GLY A 62 4.59 -1.88 -2.03
N HIS A 63 5.18 -0.70 -2.16
CA HIS A 63 5.40 0.19 -1.00
C HIS A 63 4.09 0.69 -0.39
N TRP A 64 3.06 0.95 -1.21
CA TRP A 64 1.71 1.22 -0.72
C TRP A 64 1.18 0.07 0.14
N LEU A 65 1.25 -1.18 -0.33
CA LEU A 65 0.77 -2.35 0.40
C LEU A 65 1.53 -2.54 1.72
N VAL A 66 2.85 -2.34 1.72
CA VAL A 66 3.67 -2.41 2.94
C VAL A 66 3.25 -1.33 3.95
N SER A 67 2.99 -0.11 3.49
CA SER A 67 2.44 0.94 4.36
C SER A 67 1.07 0.53 4.92
N ARG A 68 0.19 -0.04 4.09
CA ARG A 68 -1.15 -0.49 4.48
C ARG A 68 -1.11 -1.55 5.58
N VAL A 69 -0.27 -2.58 5.46
CA VAL A 69 -0.17 -3.63 6.49
C VAL A 69 0.39 -3.10 7.81
N TYR A 70 1.30 -2.13 7.78
CA TYR A 70 1.77 -1.47 9.00
C TYR A 70 0.70 -0.57 9.63
N ALA A 71 -0.18 0.03 8.83
CA ALA A 71 -1.36 0.72 9.35
C ALA A 71 -2.30 -0.25 10.08
N CYS A 72 -2.57 -1.41 9.48
CA CYS A 72 -3.37 -2.48 10.08
C CYS A 72 -2.74 -3.04 11.37
N ALA A 73 -1.42 -3.16 11.42
CA ALA A 73 -0.66 -3.61 12.59
C ALA A 73 -0.39 -2.49 13.63
N LYS A 74 -0.83 -1.25 13.39
CA LYS A 74 -0.63 -0.07 14.25
C LYS A 74 0.84 0.22 14.57
N LEU A 75 1.71 0.07 13.57
CA LEU A 75 3.15 0.37 13.68
C LEU A 75 3.48 1.66 12.88
N PRO A 76 3.50 2.84 13.53
CA PRO A 76 3.50 4.14 12.83
C PRO A 76 4.78 4.43 12.05
N TRP A 77 5.95 4.20 12.66
CA TRP A 77 7.23 4.53 12.03
C TRP A 77 7.45 3.81 10.68
N PRO A 78 7.30 2.47 10.57
CA PRO A 78 7.48 1.80 9.29
C PRO A 78 6.33 2.09 8.31
N CYS A 79 5.10 2.33 8.80
CA CYS A 79 3.98 2.77 7.96
C CYS A 79 4.31 4.07 7.21
N LEU A 80 4.79 5.08 7.94
CA LEU A 80 5.17 6.37 7.36
C LEU A 80 6.39 6.27 6.45
N HIS A 81 7.37 5.43 6.79
CA HIS A 81 8.53 5.21 5.93
C HIS A 81 8.13 4.70 4.55
N HIS A 82 7.30 3.66 4.48
CA HIS A 82 6.86 3.10 3.20
C HIS A 82 5.85 4.01 2.47
N ALA A 83 5.00 4.75 3.19
CA ALA A 83 4.12 5.75 2.58
C ALA A 83 4.91 6.85 1.85
N LYS A 84 6.01 7.33 2.45
CA LYS A 84 6.90 8.32 1.83
C LYS A 84 7.57 7.78 0.56
N ILE A 85 8.08 6.55 0.59
CA ILE A 85 8.68 5.93 -0.61
C ILE A 85 7.62 5.79 -1.72
N CYS A 86 6.40 5.36 -1.37
CA CYS A 86 5.28 5.29 -2.30
C CYS A 86 5.01 6.66 -2.96
N MET A 87 4.94 7.73 -2.14
CA MET A 87 4.75 9.10 -2.63
C MET A 87 5.91 9.56 -3.53
N GLU A 88 7.16 9.35 -3.11
CA GLU A 88 8.36 9.73 -3.88
C GLU A 88 8.39 9.05 -5.25
N ILE A 89 8.02 7.76 -5.34
CA ILE A 89 7.92 7.05 -6.61
C ILE A 89 6.77 7.63 -7.46
N THR A 90 5.63 7.89 -6.84
CA THR A 90 4.45 8.49 -7.50
C THR A 90 4.83 9.81 -8.17
N GLU A 91 5.50 10.70 -7.44
CA GLU A 91 5.98 11.99 -7.96
C GLU A 91 7.04 11.81 -9.05
N LYS A 92 8.06 10.99 -8.80
CA LYS A 92 9.18 10.79 -9.73
C LYS A 92 8.74 10.17 -11.07
N GLN A 93 7.77 9.26 -11.04
CA GLN A 93 7.25 8.60 -12.24
C GLN A 93 6.07 9.36 -12.86
N GLY A 94 5.59 10.44 -12.22
CA GLY A 94 4.44 11.20 -12.68
C GLY A 94 3.16 10.36 -12.72
N LEU A 95 2.98 9.45 -11.76
CA LEU A 95 1.76 8.67 -11.62
C LEU A 95 0.62 9.60 -11.20
N LYS A 96 -0.58 9.32 -11.71
CA LYS A 96 -1.79 10.14 -11.55
C LYS A 96 -2.98 9.24 -11.25
N ASP A 97 -4.17 9.84 -11.19
CA ASP A 97 -5.42 9.09 -11.14
C ASP A 97 -5.44 8.19 -9.88
N PHE A 98 -5.85 6.93 -10.00
CA PHE A 98 -5.88 5.93 -8.95
C PHE A 98 -4.62 5.88 -8.06
N ASP A 99 -3.43 5.78 -8.65
CA ASP A 99 -2.18 5.57 -7.88
C ASP A 99 -1.79 6.82 -7.07
N LEU A 100 -2.12 8.02 -7.57
CA LEU A 100 -1.90 9.26 -6.82
C LEU A 100 -2.86 9.40 -5.64
N ALA A 101 -4.13 9.03 -5.83
CA ALA A 101 -5.11 9.03 -4.75
C ALA A 101 -4.69 8.10 -3.61
N PHE A 102 -4.25 6.88 -3.94
CA PHE A 102 -3.74 5.91 -2.97
C PHE A 102 -2.41 6.31 -2.33
N ALA A 103 -1.53 7.04 -3.03
CA ALA A 103 -0.32 7.59 -2.42
C ALA A 103 -0.66 8.61 -1.31
N PHE A 104 -1.62 9.51 -1.56
CA PHE A 104 -2.08 10.46 -0.53
C PHE A 104 -2.78 9.74 0.63
N GLU A 105 -3.60 8.74 0.33
CA GLU A 105 -4.27 7.93 1.33
C GLU A 105 -3.28 7.21 2.26
N ALA A 106 -2.21 6.61 1.72
CA ALA A 106 -1.17 5.96 2.53
C ALA A 106 -0.49 6.95 3.49
N MET A 107 -0.19 8.17 3.02
CA MET A 107 0.34 9.24 3.88
C MET A 107 -0.66 9.62 4.98
N ALA A 108 -1.94 9.76 4.63
CA ALA A 108 -3.00 10.07 5.59
C ALA A 108 -3.12 9.02 6.69
N ARG A 109 -3.14 7.72 6.34
CA ARG A 109 -3.19 6.62 7.32
C ARG A 109 -1.97 6.61 8.21
N ALA A 110 -0.78 6.77 7.63
CA ALA A 110 0.46 6.80 8.39
C ALA A 110 0.46 7.92 9.44
N TYR A 111 -0.01 9.12 9.07
CA TYR A 111 -0.13 10.23 10.01
C TYR A 111 -1.25 10.05 11.04
N SER A 112 -2.37 9.43 10.66
CA SER A 112 -3.43 9.07 11.62
C SER A 112 -2.90 8.18 12.73
N ILE A 113 -2.24 7.06 12.38
CA ILE A 113 -1.73 6.15 13.42
C ILE A 113 -0.51 6.70 14.17
N SER A 114 0.11 7.76 13.66
CA SER A 114 1.18 8.49 14.35
C SER A 114 0.66 9.62 15.25
N GLY A 115 -0.65 9.90 15.24
CA GLY A 115 -1.27 10.98 16.01
C GLY A 115 -1.00 12.40 15.50
N ASN A 116 -0.55 12.55 14.24
CA ASN A 116 -0.33 13.86 13.64
C ASN A 116 -1.59 14.33 12.91
N GLU A 117 -2.49 14.98 13.65
CA GLU A 117 -3.80 15.40 13.15
C GLU A 117 -3.72 16.38 11.97
N ALA A 118 -2.76 17.31 12.01
CA ALA A 118 -2.62 18.32 10.97
C ALA A 118 -2.25 17.69 9.62
N GLU A 119 -1.26 16.80 9.61
CA GLU A 119 -0.86 16.11 8.39
C GLU A 119 -1.89 15.06 7.96
N LYS A 120 -2.55 14.38 8.90
CA LYS A 120 -3.69 13.50 8.59
C LYS A 120 -4.75 14.25 7.81
N ALA A 121 -5.20 15.41 8.30
CA ALA A 121 -6.24 16.22 7.66
C ALA A 121 -5.80 16.70 6.26
N ASN A 122 -4.58 17.21 6.14
CA ASN A 122 -3.97 17.66 4.88
C ASN A 122 -3.98 16.54 3.82
N TYR A 123 -3.48 15.35 4.17
CA TYR A 123 -3.41 14.25 3.22
C TYR A 123 -4.76 13.59 2.94
N LEU A 124 -5.69 13.56 3.91
CA LEU A 124 -7.07 13.12 3.66
C LEU A 124 -7.78 14.00 2.64
N GLU A 125 -7.64 15.32 2.75
CA GLU A 125 -8.23 16.25 1.78
C GLU A 125 -7.64 16.03 0.38
N LYS A 126 -6.31 15.88 0.27
CA LYS A 126 -5.64 15.56 -1.00
C LYS A 126 -6.11 14.23 -1.58
N ALA A 127 -6.22 13.19 -0.74
CA ALA A 127 -6.66 11.87 -1.14
C ALA A 127 -8.11 11.91 -1.68
N LYS A 128 -9.03 12.58 -0.97
CA LYS A 128 -10.43 12.76 -1.42
C LYS A 128 -10.50 13.53 -2.73
N ASN A 129 -9.80 14.67 -2.82
CA ASN A 129 -9.79 15.48 -4.04
C ASN A 129 -9.23 14.70 -5.23
N ALA A 130 -8.16 13.92 -5.05
CA ALA A 130 -7.62 13.06 -6.10
C ALA A 130 -8.58 11.91 -6.45
N GLY A 131 -9.20 11.28 -5.45
CA GLY A 131 -10.20 10.24 -5.62
C GLY A 131 -11.42 10.69 -6.44
N GLU A 132 -11.87 11.94 -6.24
CA GLU A 132 -12.95 12.50 -7.04
C GLU A 132 -12.61 12.64 -8.53
N GLN A 133 -11.33 12.81 -8.85
CA GLN A 133 -10.84 12.90 -10.22
C GLN A 133 -10.54 11.53 -10.86
N ILE A 134 -10.77 10.42 -10.14
CA ILE A 134 -10.59 9.09 -10.71
C ILE A 134 -11.57 8.89 -11.85
N LYS A 135 -11.05 8.52 -13.02
CA LYS A 135 -11.83 8.47 -14.27
C LYS A 135 -12.73 7.23 -14.35
N ASP A 136 -12.18 6.09 -13.96
CA ASP A 136 -12.91 4.84 -13.96
C ASP A 136 -13.79 4.75 -12.72
N SER A 137 -15.07 4.44 -12.90
CA SER A 137 -16.04 4.43 -11.80
C SER A 137 -15.80 3.28 -10.81
N GLU A 138 -15.34 2.13 -11.29
CA GLU A 138 -15.06 0.98 -10.43
C GLU A 138 -13.83 1.25 -9.56
N ASP A 139 -12.76 1.80 -10.16
CA ASP A 139 -11.57 2.25 -9.44
C ASP A 139 -11.91 3.34 -8.41
N LYS A 140 -12.82 4.26 -8.75
CA LYS A 140 -13.29 5.31 -7.84
C LYS A 140 -14.04 4.73 -6.65
N ASP A 141 -14.94 3.78 -6.90
CA ASP A 141 -15.69 3.10 -5.85
C ASP A 141 -14.76 2.31 -4.92
N ILE A 142 -13.78 1.59 -5.49
CA ILE A 142 -12.74 0.87 -4.73
C ILE A 142 -11.97 1.84 -3.84
N PHE A 143 -11.53 2.98 -4.38
CA PHE A 143 -10.78 3.98 -3.63
C PHE A 143 -11.56 4.49 -2.42
N PHE A 144 -12.82 4.90 -2.60
CA PHE A 144 -13.61 5.44 -1.49
C PHE A 144 -14.01 4.37 -0.48
N GLN A 145 -14.30 3.15 -0.91
CA GLN A 145 -14.52 2.02 0.00
C GLN A 145 -13.30 1.77 0.89
N GLU A 146 -12.10 1.78 0.31
CA GLU A 146 -10.88 1.65 1.10
C GLU A 146 -10.65 2.86 2.00
N LEU A 147 -10.82 4.08 1.50
CA LEU A 147 -10.67 5.29 2.30
C LEU A 147 -11.60 5.24 3.53
N ASP A 148 -12.86 4.84 3.39
CA ASP A 148 -13.82 4.78 4.50
C ASP A 148 -13.44 3.77 5.59
N ARG A 149 -12.67 2.72 5.27
CA ARG A 149 -12.23 1.68 6.24
C ARG A 149 -11.28 2.19 7.33
N GLY A 150 -10.63 3.35 7.17
CA GLY A 150 -9.66 3.83 8.17
C GLY A 150 -8.42 2.92 8.34
N PRO A 151 -7.57 3.16 9.36
CA PRO A 151 -7.91 3.84 10.61
C PRO A 151 -7.83 5.36 10.52
N TRP A 152 -8.86 6.04 11.06
CA TRP A 152 -8.94 7.49 11.23
C TRP A 152 -9.01 7.85 12.72
N ILE A 153 -7.94 7.51 13.42
CA ILE A 153 -7.73 7.82 14.83
C ILE A 153 -6.95 9.13 15.01
#